data_AF-A0A3B4ESB3-F1
#
_entry.id   AF-A0A3B4ESB3-F1
#
_cell.length_a   1.000
_cell.length_b   1.000
_cell.length_c   1.000
_cell.angle_alpha   90.00
_cell.angle_beta   90.00
_cell.angle_gamma   90.00
#
_symmetry.space_group_name_H-M   'P 1'
#
loop_
_entity.id
_entity.type
_entity.pdbx_description
1 polymer ?
#
loop_
_entity_poly.entity_id
_entity_poly.type
_entity_poly.pdbx_seq_one_letter_code
_entity_poly.pdbx_strand_id
1 'polypeptide(L)'
;DAEILHKAMKGMGTDEDAILMLLTARSNDQRQQIKAAYKKAYGKDLVSALKSELGGLFESLIVALMTPSVLYDATLLHNALKGAGTEDEVLIEILASRTGEQIKEITKVYKKEFGGKLEKDICGDTSGHYQKLLVILLQVKKGTAGETYDLYAAGEGKFGTDEEKFITILGNRSAEHLRKVFAAYKKLSGSDIEDSIRGETTGNLENLLLAVVKCAGSIPNFFAERLYKSMRVSGTDDDTLMRIMVSRSEVDMLDIRGSFKKIYGQSLYTTIQVLLQPPQDFCSFPCALF
;
A
#
# COMPACT_ATOMS: atom_id res chain seq x y z
N ASP A 1 15.73 -11.28 -22.29
CA ASP A 1 15.53 -11.13 -20.83
C ASP A 1 15.78 -12.39 -20.04
N ALA A 2 15.02 -13.49 -20.23
CA ALA A 2 15.26 -14.74 -19.49
C ALA A 2 16.71 -15.24 -19.58
N GLU A 3 17.33 -15.19 -20.76
CA GLU A 3 18.74 -15.55 -20.92
C GLU A 3 19.72 -14.59 -20.24
N ILE A 4 19.37 -13.30 -20.18
CA ILE A 4 20.19 -12.28 -19.51
C ILE A 4 20.19 -12.55 -18.01
N LEU A 5 19.01 -12.78 -17.42
CA LEU A 5 18.89 -13.17 -16.01
C LEU A 5 19.62 -14.48 -15.72
N HIS A 6 19.53 -15.47 -16.61
CA HIS A 6 20.27 -16.72 -16.44
C HIS A 6 21.79 -16.51 -16.42
N LYS A 7 22.31 -15.64 -17.30
CA LYS A 7 23.73 -15.29 -17.33
C LYS A 7 24.15 -14.52 -16.08
N ALA A 8 23.33 -13.58 -15.61
CA ALA A 8 23.58 -12.79 -14.40
C ALA A 8 23.68 -13.65 -13.13
N MET A 9 22.99 -14.79 -13.10
CA MET A 9 22.99 -15.77 -12.00
C MET A 9 24.00 -16.92 -12.19
N LYS A 10 24.82 -16.90 -13.26
CA LYS A 10 25.69 -18.03 -13.60
C LYS A 10 27.15 -17.73 -13.28
N GLY A 11 27.75 -18.54 -12.42
CA GLY A 11 29.18 -18.50 -12.13
C GLY A 11 29.43 -18.33 -10.64
N MET A 12 30.60 -17.81 -10.28
CA MET A 12 30.89 -17.41 -8.91
C MET A 12 30.45 -15.96 -8.74
N GLY A 13 29.44 -15.73 -7.88
CA GLY A 13 28.81 -14.43 -7.67
C GLY A 13 27.62 -14.17 -8.60
N THR A 14 26.91 -13.07 -8.32
CA THR A 14 25.68 -12.66 -8.98
C THR A 14 25.81 -11.23 -9.50
N ASP A 15 25.42 -10.98 -10.75
CA ASP A 15 25.36 -9.63 -11.32
C ASP A 15 24.04 -8.95 -10.91
N GLU A 16 24.02 -8.45 -9.67
CA GLU A 16 22.85 -7.82 -9.04
C GLU A 16 22.38 -6.56 -9.79
N ASP A 17 23.32 -5.77 -10.32
CA ASP A 17 23.01 -4.56 -11.09
C ASP A 17 22.28 -4.91 -12.40
N ALA A 18 22.75 -5.93 -13.13
CA ALA A 18 22.07 -6.38 -14.35
C ALA A 18 20.66 -6.92 -14.06
N ILE A 19 20.48 -7.64 -12.95
CA ILE A 19 19.16 -8.13 -12.52
C ILE A 19 18.24 -6.95 -12.23
N LEU A 20 18.70 -5.99 -11.43
CA LEU A 20 17.92 -4.82 -11.02
C LEU A 20 17.53 -3.99 -12.23
N MET A 21 18.50 -3.56 -13.06
CA MET A 21 18.26 -2.75 -14.25
C MET A 21 17.29 -3.42 -15.23
N LEU A 22 17.40 -4.73 -15.42
CA LEU A 22 16.51 -5.45 -16.32
C LEU A 22 15.09 -5.49 -15.77
N LEU A 23 14.91 -5.82 -14.49
CA LEU A 23 13.59 -6.02 -13.91
C LEU A 23 12.85 -4.70 -13.67
N THR A 24 13.54 -3.63 -13.28
CA THR A 24 12.89 -2.32 -13.11
C THR A 24 12.56 -1.67 -14.46
N ALA A 25 13.25 -2.02 -15.54
CA ALA A 25 12.92 -1.59 -16.90
C ALA A 25 11.81 -2.41 -17.59
N ARG A 26 11.09 -3.27 -16.85
CA ARG A 26 9.99 -4.08 -17.36
C ARG A 26 8.75 -3.89 -16.49
N SER A 27 7.59 -3.83 -17.13
CA SER A 27 6.30 -3.87 -16.43
C SER A 27 6.09 -5.21 -15.72
N ASN A 28 5.21 -5.26 -14.74
CA ASN A 28 4.88 -6.48 -14.02
C ASN A 28 4.42 -7.59 -14.98
N ASP A 29 3.58 -7.25 -15.96
CA ASP A 29 3.11 -8.19 -16.99
C ASP A 29 4.27 -8.77 -17.81
N GLN A 30 5.23 -7.94 -18.21
CA GLN A 30 6.44 -8.42 -18.87
C GLN A 30 7.27 -9.31 -17.94
N ARG A 31 7.40 -8.99 -16.65
CA ARG A 31 8.07 -9.86 -15.68
C ARG A 31 7.39 -11.23 -15.55
N GLN A 32 6.05 -11.29 -15.63
CA GLN A 32 5.33 -12.56 -15.67
C GLN A 32 5.65 -13.37 -16.94
N GLN A 33 5.75 -12.72 -18.10
CA GLN A 33 6.17 -13.36 -19.35
C GLN A 33 7.61 -13.86 -19.27
N ILE A 34 8.51 -13.08 -18.67
CA ILE A 34 9.92 -13.46 -18.44
C ILE A 34 9.99 -14.69 -17.53
N LYS A 35 9.21 -14.73 -16.45
CA LYS A 35 9.11 -15.91 -15.56
C LYS A 35 8.69 -17.16 -16.33
N ALA A 36 7.66 -17.05 -17.17
CA ALA A 36 7.21 -18.17 -18.00
C ALA A 36 8.26 -18.62 -19.02
N ALA A 37 8.91 -17.68 -19.70
CA ALA A 37 9.97 -17.94 -20.67
C ALA A 37 11.19 -18.61 -20.01
N TYR A 38 11.59 -18.15 -18.83
CA TYR A 38 12.70 -18.73 -18.06
C TYR A 38 12.41 -20.19 -17.68
N LYS A 39 11.19 -20.47 -17.20
CA LYS A 39 10.76 -21.84 -16.89
C LYS A 39 10.79 -22.75 -18.13
N LYS A 40 10.34 -22.24 -19.29
CA LYS A 40 10.37 -22.97 -20.56
C LYS A 40 11.80 -23.26 -21.04
N ALA A 41 12.70 -22.29 -20.92
CA ALA A 41 14.07 -22.41 -21.42
C ALA A 41 14.99 -23.24 -20.52
N TYR A 42 14.81 -23.15 -19.19
CA TYR A 42 15.76 -23.70 -18.22
C TYR A 42 15.15 -24.74 -17.27
N GLY A 43 13.84 -24.99 -17.33
CA GLY A 43 13.16 -25.95 -16.46
C GLY A 43 13.11 -25.56 -14.98
N LYS A 44 13.51 -24.33 -14.63
CA LYS A 44 13.56 -23.81 -13.25
C LYS A 44 12.57 -22.67 -13.06
N ASP A 45 12.02 -22.54 -11.84
CA ASP A 45 11.24 -21.35 -11.49
C ASP A 45 12.19 -20.15 -11.31
N LEU A 46 11.89 -19.03 -11.99
CA LEU A 46 12.75 -17.85 -11.97
C LEU A 46 12.82 -17.21 -10.58
N VAL A 47 11.71 -17.16 -9.84
CA VAL A 47 11.69 -16.53 -8.51
C VAL A 47 12.51 -17.38 -7.55
N SER A 48 12.36 -18.70 -7.58
CA SER A 48 13.19 -19.60 -6.78
C SER A 48 14.69 -19.49 -7.12
N ALA A 49 15.03 -19.33 -8.41
CA ALA A 49 16.42 -19.13 -8.82
C ALA A 49 16.97 -17.78 -8.31
N LEU A 50 16.21 -16.69 -8.42
CA LEU A 50 16.63 -15.40 -7.89
C LEU A 50 16.83 -15.47 -6.37
N LYS A 51 15.93 -16.12 -5.63
CA LYS A 51 16.05 -16.29 -4.18
C LYS A 51 17.25 -17.13 -3.73
N SER A 52 17.79 -18.00 -4.58
CA SER A 52 19.00 -18.76 -4.22
C SER A 52 20.29 -17.96 -4.41
N GLU A 53 20.24 -16.90 -5.23
CA GLU A 53 21.39 -16.08 -5.60
C GLU A 53 21.44 -14.74 -4.86
N LEU A 54 20.31 -14.29 -4.30
CA LEU A 54 20.13 -13.00 -3.65
C LEU A 54 19.89 -13.18 -2.15
N GLY A 55 20.10 -12.11 -1.37
CA GLY A 55 19.77 -12.09 0.05
C GLY A 55 19.28 -10.73 0.55
N GLY A 56 18.76 -10.71 1.78
CA GLY A 56 18.38 -9.48 2.48
C GLY A 56 17.29 -8.67 1.77
N LEU A 57 17.36 -7.34 1.90
CA LEU A 57 16.37 -6.42 1.31
C LEU A 57 16.35 -6.48 -0.22
N PHE A 58 17.48 -6.79 -0.86
CA PHE A 58 17.52 -6.89 -2.32
C PHE A 58 16.72 -8.09 -2.82
N GLU A 59 16.87 -9.26 -2.17
CA GLU A 59 16.01 -10.42 -2.44
C GLU A 59 14.53 -10.05 -2.29
N SER A 60 14.16 -9.41 -1.17
CA SER A 60 12.79 -8.98 -0.89
C SER A 60 12.24 -8.07 -1.99
N LEU A 61 13.02 -7.09 -2.46
CA LEU A 61 12.63 -6.18 -3.52
C LEU A 61 12.42 -6.91 -4.84
N ILE A 62 13.36 -7.76 -5.25
CA ILE A 62 13.26 -8.50 -6.51
C ILE A 62 12.06 -9.45 -6.48
N VAL A 63 11.84 -10.16 -5.36
CA VAL A 63 10.66 -11.01 -5.19
C VAL A 63 9.36 -10.20 -5.27
N ALA A 64 9.31 -9.03 -4.62
CA ALA A 64 8.16 -8.14 -4.68
C ALA A 64 7.87 -7.69 -6.12
N LEU A 65 8.91 -7.27 -6.87
CA LEU A 65 8.77 -6.85 -8.28
C LEU A 65 8.32 -7.97 -9.20
N MET A 66 8.72 -9.22 -8.92
CA MET A 66 8.34 -10.40 -9.70
C MET A 66 6.94 -10.91 -9.37
N THR A 67 6.30 -10.41 -8.30
CA THR A 67 4.99 -10.86 -7.85
C THR A 67 3.88 -10.06 -8.55
N PRO A 68 2.82 -10.71 -9.10
CA PRO A 68 1.65 -10.00 -9.61
C PRO A 68 1.09 -9.03 -8.59
N SER A 69 0.73 -7.80 -8.99
CA SER A 69 0.33 -6.72 -8.07
C SER A 69 -0.75 -7.14 -7.06
N VAL A 70 -1.83 -7.80 -7.53
CA VAL A 70 -2.92 -8.28 -6.65
C VAL A 70 -2.45 -9.38 -5.70
N LEU A 71 -1.55 -10.26 -6.15
CA LEU A 71 -0.96 -11.29 -5.30
C LEU A 71 -0.02 -10.69 -4.24
N TYR A 72 0.70 -9.63 -4.60
CA TYR A 72 1.57 -8.93 -3.67
C TYR A 72 0.76 -8.31 -2.53
N ASP A 73 -0.31 -7.57 -2.83
CA ASP A 73 -1.23 -7.03 -1.81
C ASP A 73 -1.84 -8.14 -0.94
N ALA A 74 -2.30 -9.24 -1.55
CA ALA A 74 -2.86 -10.37 -0.80
C ALA A 74 -1.81 -11.02 0.13
N THR A 75 -0.56 -11.13 -0.31
CA THR A 75 0.54 -11.68 0.48
C THR A 75 0.92 -10.75 1.63
N LEU A 76 0.94 -9.44 1.39
CA LEU A 76 1.19 -8.44 2.44
C LEU A 76 0.12 -8.49 3.53
N LEU A 77 -1.16 -8.55 3.15
CA LEU A 77 -2.26 -8.71 4.11
C LEU A 77 -2.17 -10.03 4.87
N HIS A 78 -1.78 -11.12 4.20
CA HIS A 78 -1.64 -12.42 4.85
C HIS A 78 -0.53 -12.40 5.90
N ASN A 79 0.63 -11.83 5.54
CA ASN A 79 1.76 -11.70 6.46
C ASN A 79 1.43 -10.77 7.62
N ALA A 80 0.73 -9.66 7.36
CA ALA A 80 0.32 -8.69 8.39
C ALA A 80 -0.64 -9.27 9.43
N LEU A 81 -1.42 -10.28 9.07
CA LEU A 81 -2.35 -11.00 9.96
C LEU A 81 -1.74 -12.27 10.55
N LYS A 82 -0.58 -12.71 10.07
CA LYS A 82 0.01 -13.99 10.46
C LYS A 82 1.16 -13.76 11.44
N GLY A 83 0.95 -14.14 12.70
CA GLY A 83 2.04 -14.22 13.67
C GLY A 83 1.61 -13.82 15.08
N ALA A 84 2.60 -13.52 15.91
CA ALA A 84 2.35 -12.93 17.22
C ALA A 84 2.22 -11.41 17.07
N GLY A 85 0.99 -10.94 16.89
CA GLY A 85 0.66 -9.52 16.66
C GLY A 85 0.22 -9.25 15.22
N THR A 86 -0.18 -8.01 14.98
CA THR A 86 -0.79 -7.55 13.72
C THR A 86 -0.02 -6.35 13.19
N GLU A 87 0.32 -6.36 11.90
CA GLU A 87 0.91 -5.20 11.23
C GLU A 87 -0.20 -4.24 10.75
N ASP A 88 -0.81 -3.52 11.70
CA ASP A 88 -1.96 -2.65 11.45
C ASP A 88 -1.73 -1.59 10.37
N GLU A 89 -0.51 -1.05 10.29
CA GLU A 89 -0.14 -0.06 9.27
C GLU A 89 -0.26 -0.61 7.83
N VAL A 90 -0.01 -1.91 7.63
CA VAL A 90 -0.18 -2.58 6.32
C VAL A 90 -1.66 -2.72 6.00
N LEU A 91 -2.48 -3.15 6.97
CA LEU A 91 -3.92 -3.25 6.82
C LEU A 91 -4.54 -1.90 6.46
N ILE A 92 -4.17 -0.86 7.21
CA ILE A 92 -4.65 0.51 7.02
C ILE A 92 -4.25 1.05 5.64
N GLU A 93 -2.98 0.92 5.26
CA GLU A 93 -2.47 1.41 3.98
C GLU A 93 -3.19 0.76 2.79
N ILE A 94 -3.34 -0.57 2.80
CA ILE A 94 -3.95 -1.30 1.70
C ILE A 94 -5.47 -1.03 1.67
N LEU A 95 -6.18 -1.23 2.77
CA LEU A 95 -7.66 -1.15 2.76
C LEU A 95 -8.18 0.28 2.57
N ALA A 96 -7.44 1.32 2.99
CA ALA A 96 -7.85 2.71 2.76
C ALA A 96 -7.55 3.22 1.35
N SER A 97 -6.52 2.68 0.66
CA SER A 97 -6.02 3.22 -0.61
C SER A 97 -6.45 2.45 -1.86
N ARG A 98 -6.80 1.17 -1.73
CA ARG A 98 -7.21 0.36 -2.87
C ARG A 98 -8.66 0.63 -3.26
N THR A 99 -8.93 0.61 -4.55
CA THR A 99 -10.29 0.75 -5.08
C THR A 99 -11.14 -0.47 -4.73
N GLY A 100 -12.47 -0.33 -4.73
CA GLY A 100 -13.37 -1.45 -4.48
C GLY A 100 -13.25 -2.61 -5.48
N GLU A 101 -12.73 -2.36 -6.69
CA GLU A 101 -12.42 -3.43 -7.66
C GLU A 101 -11.13 -4.17 -7.28
N GLN A 102 -10.07 -3.43 -6.93
CA GLN A 102 -8.83 -4.01 -6.42
C GLN A 102 -9.08 -4.86 -5.16
N ILE A 103 -9.86 -4.35 -4.19
CA ILE A 103 -10.21 -5.08 -2.96
C ILE A 103 -10.93 -6.41 -3.27
N LYS A 104 -11.80 -6.45 -4.28
CA LYS A 104 -12.48 -7.68 -4.70
C LYS A 104 -11.51 -8.71 -5.26
N GLU A 105 -10.61 -8.28 -6.15
CA GLU A 105 -9.61 -9.18 -6.70
C GLU A 105 -8.60 -9.63 -5.64
N ILE A 106 -8.18 -8.74 -4.72
CA ILE A 106 -7.33 -9.09 -3.57
C ILE A 106 -8.00 -10.18 -2.73
N THR A 107 -9.27 -10.00 -2.35
CA THR A 107 -10.01 -10.97 -1.53
C THR A 107 -10.11 -12.34 -2.22
N LYS A 108 -10.33 -12.34 -3.53
CA LYS A 108 -10.41 -13.55 -4.36
C LYS A 108 -9.05 -14.26 -4.45
N VAL A 109 -7.97 -13.53 -4.70
CA VAL A 109 -6.61 -14.07 -4.74
C VAL A 109 -6.18 -14.57 -3.37
N TYR A 110 -6.43 -13.81 -2.30
CA TYR A 110 -6.15 -14.20 -0.93
C TYR A 110 -6.79 -15.56 -0.60
N LYS A 111 -8.07 -15.72 -0.90
CA LYS A 111 -8.79 -16.98 -0.67
C LYS A 111 -8.18 -18.14 -1.46
N LYS A 112 -7.79 -17.90 -2.70
CA LYS A 112 -7.21 -18.92 -3.58
C LYS A 112 -5.84 -19.38 -3.07
N GLU A 113 -4.99 -18.47 -2.63
CA GLU A 113 -3.59 -18.74 -2.32
C GLU A 113 -3.38 -19.18 -0.86
N PHE A 114 -4.18 -18.69 0.08
CA PHE A 114 -4.02 -18.97 1.52
C PHE A 114 -5.15 -19.83 2.12
N GLY A 115 -6.19 -20.14 1.35
CA GLY A 115 -7.33 -20.98 1.78
C GLY A 115 -8.30 -20.32 2.80
N GLY A 116 -7.86 -19.26 3.49
CA GLY A 116 -8.66 -18.46 4.43
C GLY A 116 -9.59 -17.45 3.77
N LYS A 117 -10.49 -16.86 4.56
CA LYS A 117 -11.26 -15.67 4.14
C LYS A 117 -10.59 -14.47 4.79
N LEU A 118 -10.12 -13.51 4.00
CA LEU A 118 -9.49 -12.29 4.50
C LEU A 118 -10.33 -11.59 5.58
N GLU A 119 -11.65 -11.52 5.42
CA GLU A 119 -12.56 -10.97 6.44
C GLU A 119 -12.50 -11.73 7.76
N LYS A 120 -12.41 -13.07 7.71
CA LYS A 120 -12.35 -13.92 8.89
C LYS A 120 -11.03 -13.72 9.63
N ASP A 121 -9.93 -13.62 8.88
CA ASP A 121 -8.59 -13.43 9.44
C ASP A 121 -8.50 -12.03 10.10
N ILE A 122 -9.00 -10.98 9.43
CA ILE A 122 -9.14 -9.64 10.03
C ILE A 122 -9.98 -9.68 11.32
N CYS A 123 -11.11 -10.37 11.32
CA CYS A 123 -11.96 -10.51 12.51
C CYS A 123 -11.31 -11.33 13.64
N GLY A 124 -10.29 -12.13 13.33
CA GLY A 124 -9.55 -12.91 14.33
C GLY A 124 -8.46 -12.11 15.02
N ASP A 125 -7.83 -11.18 14.30
CA ASP A 125 -6.64 -10.43 14.75
C ASP A 125 -6.90 -8.96 15.12
N THR A 126 -8.13 -8.48 14.92
CA THR A 126 -8.52 -7.10 15.25
C THR A 126 -9.81 -7.08 16.09
N SER A 127 -10.11 -5.96 16.73
CA SER A 127 -11.32 -5.81 17.55
C SER A 127 -11.97 -4.42 17.48
N GLY A 128 -13.18 -4.31 18.01
CA GLY A 128 -13.88 -3.05 18.24
C GLY A 128 -14.21 -2.26 16.97
N HIS A 129 -14.25 -0.93 17.10
CA HIS A 129 -14.57 -0.01 16.00
C HIS A 129 -13.54 -0.06 14.86
N TYR A 130 -12.28 -0.34 15.18
CA TYR A 130 -11.22 -0.53 14.19
C TYR A 130 -11.50 -1.75 13.28
N GLN A 131 -11.77 -2.93 13.88
CA GLN A 131 -12.19 -4.12 13.12
C GLN A 131 -13.41 -3.82 12.24
N LYS A 132 -14.42 -3.16 12.80
CA LYS A 132 -15.67 -2.86 12.07
C LYS A 132 -15.39 -2.01 10.82
N LEU A 133 -14.55 -1.00 10.93
CA LEU A 133 -14.20 -0.16 9.78
C LEU A 133 -13.36 -0.92 8.73
N LEU A 134 -12.40 -1.76 9.15
CA LEU A 134 -11.65 -2.62 8.22
C LEU A 134 -12.60 -3.55 7.43
N VAL A 135 -13.58 -4.17 8.10
CA VAL A 135 -14.57 -5.04 7.46
C VAL A 135 -15.44 -4.27 6.47
N ILE A 136 -15.85 -3.04 6.80
CA ILE A 136 -16.62 -2.19 5.88
C ILE A 136 -15.80 -1.87 4.61
N LEU A 137 -14.53 -1.48 4.77
CA LEU A 137 -13.62 -1.20 3.66
C LEU A 137 -13.32 -2.46 2.81
N LEU A 138 -13.37 -3.64 3.41
CA LEU A 138 -13.26 -4.90 2.68
C LEU A 138 -14.52 -5.23 1.89
N GLN A 139 -15.69 -4.93 2.45
CA GLN A 139 -16.99 -5.33 1.91
C GLN A 139 -17.53 -4.41 0.81
N VAL A 140 -16.83 -3.31 0.48
CA VAL A 140 -17.24 -2.21 -0.43
C VAL A 140 -18.36 -2.64 -1.38
N LYS A 141 -19.59 -2.43 -0.90
CA LYS A 141 -20.80 -2.65 -1.67
C LYS A 141 -20.78 -1.65 -2.82
N LYS A 142 -21.14 -2.11 -4.02
CA LYS A 142 -21.44 -1.21 -5.14
C LYS A 142 -22.56 -0.27 -4.66
N GLY A 143 -22.20 0.95 -4.25
CA GLY A 143 -23.19 1.97 -3.93
C GLY A 143 -23.98 2.27 -5.20
N THR A 144 -25.21 1.77 -5.27
CA THR A 144 -26.22 2.35 -6.15
C THR A 144 -26.56 3.73 -5.59
N ALA A 145 -26.73 4.71 -6.46
CA ALA A 145 -26.77 6.15 -6.16
C ALA A 145 -27.89 6.62 -5.21
N GLY A 146 -28.69 5.72 -4.61
CA GLY A 146 -29.90 6.02 -3.86
C GLY A 146 -29.73 6.36 -2.37
N GLU A 147 -28.59 6.05 -1.74
CA GLU A 147 -28.39 6.26 -0.29
C GLU A 147 -27.73 7.61 0.07
N THR A 148 -27.90 8.62 -0.78
CA THR A 148 -27.12 9.87 -0.74
C THR A 148 -27.73 10.98 0.13
N TYR A 149 -28.97 10.86 0.60
CA TYR A 149 -29.68 11.97 1.24
C TYR A 149 -29.88 11.87 2.77
N ASP A 150 -29.94 10.67 3.35
CA ASP A 150 -30.31 10.53 4.79
C ASP A 150 -29.18 10.82 5.79
N LEU A 151 -27.92 10.82 5.36
CA LEU A 151 -26.77 10.94 6.28
C LEU A 151 -26.22 12.36 6.42
N TYR A 152 -26.56 13.28 5.51
CA TYR A 152 -26.21 14.70 5.68
C TYR A 152 -26.97 15.32 6.86
N ALA A 153 -28.22 14.90 7.08
CA ALA A 153 -29.02 15.30 8.24
C ALA A 153 -28.55 14.61 9.55
N ALA A 154 -28.01 13.39 9.45
CA ALA A 154 -27.50 12.65 10.61
C ALA A 154 -26.14 13.15 11.15
N GLY A 155 -25.44 13.98 10.38
CA GLY A 155 -24.16 14.61 10.73
C GLY A 155 -24.29 16.00 11.38
N GLU A 156 -25.51 16.47 11.68
CA GLU A 156 -25.72 17.68 12.49
C GLU A 156 -25.33 17.49 13.98
N GLY A 157 -24.95 16.26 14.37
CA GLY A 157 -24.33 15.98 15.66
C GLY A 157 -22.83 16.28 15.65
N LYS A 158 -22.32 16.85 16.74
CA LYS A 158 -20.87 17.05 16.96
C LYS A 158 -20.14 15.72 16.76
N PHE A 159 -19.02 15.75 16.03
CA PHE A 159 -18.04 14.66 15.96
C PHE A 159 -17.72 14.24 17.41
N GLY A 160 -17.83 12.95 17.74
CA GLY A 160 -17.74 12.43 19.12
C GLY A 160 -19.04 11.85 19.71
N THR A 161 -20.23 12.13 19.13
CA THR A 161 -21.52 11.63 19.70
C THR A 161 -21.99 10.29 19.11
N ASP A 162 -21.48 9.89 17.94
CA ASP A 162 -21.90 8.68 17.21
C ASP A 162 -20.78 8.18 16.28
N GLU A 163 -19.77 7.53 16.86
CA GLU A 163 -18.64 6.93 16.13
C GLU A 163 -19.12 5.93 15.06
N GLU A 164 -20.24 5.25 15.31
CA GLU A 164 -20.83 4.26 14.41
C GLU A 164 -21.35 4.88 13.12
N LYS A 165 -21.96 6.07 13.18
CA LYS A 165 -22.32 6.85 11.99
C LYS A 165 -21.10 7.26 11.19
N PHE A 166 -20.02 7.72 11.83
CA PHE A 166 -18.80 8.13 11.13
C PHE A 166 -18.12 6.97 10.41
N ILE A 167 -18.00 5.82 11.08
CA ILE A 167 -17.49 4.57 10.49
C ILE A 167 -18.33 4.18 9.27
N THR A 168 -19.65 4.29 9.37
CA THR A 168 -20.57 3.96 8.27
C THR A 168 -20.46 4.92 7.09
N ILE A 169 -20.38 6.23 7.34
CA ILE A 169 -20.24 7.26 6.30
C ILE A 169 -18.90 7.13 5.60
N LEU A 170 -17.80 7.06 6.36
CA LEU A 170 -16.45 7.02 5.81
C LEU A 170 -16.17 5.72 5.05
N GLY A 171 -16.70 4.59 5.51
CA GLY A 171 -16.46 3.30 4.87
C GLY A 171 -17.33 3.00 3.63
N ASN A 172 -18.45 3.70 3.42
CA ASN A 172 -19.43 3.35 2.37
C ASN A 172 -19.65 4.42 1.29
N ARG A 173 -18.86 5.49 1.27
CA ARG A 173 -19.08 6.62 0.35
C ARG A 173 -17.92 6.77 -0.63
N SER A 174 -18.24 7.22 -1.85
CA SER A 174 -17.20 7.48 -2.86
C SER A 174 -16.30 8.63 -2.42
N ALA A 175 -15.05 8.63 -2.88
CA ALA A 175 -14.10 9.71 -2.59
C ALA A 175 -14.65 11.10 -3.00
N GLU A 176 -15.43 11.19 -4.08
CA GLU A 176 -16.09 12.44 -4.47
C GLU A 176 -17.14 12.90 -3.44
N HIS A 177 -17.97 11.98 -2.95
CA HIS A 177 -18.96 12.31 -1.93
C HIS A 177 -18.28 12.70 -0.62
N LEU A 178 -17.26 11.93 -0.19
CA LEU A 178 -16.51 12.23 1.02
C LEU A 178 -15.85 13.62 0.97
N ARG A 179 -15.26 14.01 -0.16
CA ARG A 179 -14.72 15.38 -0.34
C ARG A 179 -15.79 16.46 -0.15
N LYS A 180 -17.01 16.26 -0.66
CA LYS A 180 -18.12 17.20 -0.45
C LYS A 180 -18.56 17.24 1.02
N VAL A 181 -18.63 16.09 1.68
CA VAL A 181 -18.94 15.99 3.11
C VAL A 181 -17.89 16.71 3.95
N PHE A 182 -16.60 16.54 3.69
CA PHE A 182 -15.54 17.21 4.45
C PHE A 182 -15.53 18.72 4.24
N ALA A 183 -15.78 19.18 3.02
CA ALA A 183 -15.91 20.62 2.74
C ALA A 183 -17.11 21.24 3.47
N ALA A 184 -18.25 20.54 3.48
CA ALA A 184 -19.44 20.96 4.22
C ALA A 184 -19.18 20.95 5.75
N TYR A 185 -18.55 19.89 6.26
CA TYR A 185 -18.16 19.78 7.67
C TYR A 185 -17.33 20.98 8.10
N LYS A 186 -16.26 21.31 7.37
CA LYS A 186 -15.41 22.47 7.68
C LYS A 186 -16.19 23.78 7.74
N LYS A 187 -17.15 23.97 6.82
CA LYS A 187 -18.00 25.17 6.78
C LYS A 187 -18.93 25.27 8.00
N LEU A 188 -19.40 24.15 8.53
CA LEU A 188 -20.35 24.09 9.64
C LEU A 188 -19.66 24.10 11.01
N SER A 189 -18.60 23.30 11.18
CA SER A 189 -17.89 23.13 12.45
C SER A 189 -16.79 24.17 12.67
N GLY A 190 -16.26 24.76 11.60
CA GLY A 190 -15.07 25.62 11.63
C GLY A 190 -13.74 24.86 11.74
N SER A 191 -13.79 23.53 11.87
CA SER A 191 -12.61 22.66 12.03
C SER A 191 -12.46 21.70 10.86
N ASP A 192 -11.22 21.37 10.51
CA ASP A 192 -10.94 20.28 9.58
C ASP A 192 -11.36 18.93 10.20
N ILE A 193 -11.82 18.00 9.36
CA ILE A 193 -12.31 16.71 9.83
C ILE A 193 -11.17 15.89 10.45
N GLU A 194 -9.96 16.03 9.92
CA GLU A 194 -8.76 15.38 10.44
C GLU A 194 -8.44 15.82 11.87
N ASP A 195 -8.60 17.11 12.19
CA ASP A 195 -8.35 17.63 13.54
C ASP A 195 -9.41 17.13 14.52
N SER A 196 -10.65 16.99 14.04
CA SER A 196 -11.74 16.41 14.84
C SER A 196 -11.48 14.93 15.13
N ILE A 197 -11.00 14.16 14.14
CA ILE A 197 -10.61 12.75 14.31
C ILE A 197 -9.51 12.59 15.37
N ARG A 198 -8.46 13.43 15.32
CA ARG A 198 -7.36 13.41 16.30
C ARG A 198 -7.80 13.81 17.71
N GLY A 199 -8.85 14.62 17.82
CA GLY A 199 -9.38 15.06 19.10
C GLY A 199 -10.24 14.00 19.82
N GLU A 200 -10.98 13.18 19.05
CA GLU A 200 -11.98 12.25 19.63
C GLU A 200 -11.59 10.77 19.54
N THR A 201 -10.64 10.39 18.68
CA THR A 201 -10.23 8.99 18.52
C THR A 201 -8.74 8.83 18.78
N THR A 202 -8.32 7.59 19.07
CA THR A 202 -6.89 7.27 19.30
C THR A 202 -6.52 5.92 18.68
N GLY A 203 -5.22 5.65 18.57
CA GLY A 203 -4.70 4.35 18.15
C GLY A 203 -5.06 3.97 16.70
N ASN A 204 -5.27 2.68 16.45
CA ASN A 204 -5.49 2.16 15.10
C ASN A 204 -6.78 2.68 14.45
N LEU A 205 -7.81 2.99 15.24
CA LEU A 205 -9.04 3.60 14.73
C LEU A 205 -8.76 5.01 14.17
N GLU A 206 -8.05 5.85 14.94
CA GLU A 206 -7.64 7.18 14.49
C GLU A 206 -6.82 7.09 13.20
N ASN A 207 -5.80 6.21 13.18
CA ASN A 207 -4.93 6.02 12.03
C ASN A 207 -5.71 5.59 10.78
N LEU A 208 -6.68 4.66 10.92
CA LEU A 208 -7.51 4.20 9.81
C LEU A 208 -8.46 5.28 9.30
N LEU A 209 -9.13 6.01 10.19
CA LEU A 209 -10.02 7.11 9.83
C LEU A 209 -9.26 8.21 9.07
N LEU A 210 -8.09 8.60 9.58
CA LEU A 210 -7.22 9.57 8.92
C LEU A 210 -6.73 9.07 7.56
N ALA A 211 -6.40 7.78 7.44
CA ALA A 211 -6.01 7.20 6.16
C ALA A 211 -7.14 7.26 5.12
N VAL A 212 -8.38 6.93 5.52
CA VAL A 212 -9.57 7.02 4.66
C VAL A 212 -9.82 8.47 4.21
N VAL A 213 -9.76 9.43 5.14
CA VAL A 213 -9.93 10.87 4.81
C VAL A 213 -8.86 11.33 3.82
N LYS A 214 -7.59 11.01 4.08
CA LYS A 214 -6.47 11.37 3.21
C LYS A 214 -6.58 10.74 1.83
N CYS A 215 -6.93 9.46 1.74
CA CYS A 215 -7.12 8.77 0.46
C CYS A 215 -8.32 9.35 -0.32
N ALA A 216 -9.40 9.71 0.36
CA ALA A 216 -10.54 10.38 -0.27
C ALA A 216 -10.18 11.78 -0.81
N GLY A 217 -9.27 12.50 -0.13
CA GLY A 217 -8.73 13.78 -0.58
C GLY A 217 -7.75 13.66 -1.75
N SER A 218 -6.70 12.83 -1.58
CA SER A 218 -5.67 12.57 -2.58
C SER A 218 -4.83 11.35 -2.18
N ILE A 219 -4.98 10.24 -2.93
CA ILE A 219 -4.11 9.06 -2.80
C ILE A 219 -2.63 9.41 -2.99
N PRO A 220 -2.23 10.24 -3.99
CA PRO A 220 -0.83 10.67 -4.12
C PRO A 220 -0.27 11.40 -2.89
N ASN A 221 -1.05 12.30 -2.27
CA ASN A 221 -0.62 12.98 -1.04
C ASN A 221 -0.48 11.99 0.12
N PHE A 222 -1.42 11.04 0.26
CA PHE A 222 -1.35 10.00 1.29
C PHE A 222 -0.04 9.20 1.19
N PHE A 223 0.31 8.71 0.00
CA PHE A 223 1.56 7.96 -0.18
C PHE A 223 2.82 8.84 -0.08
N ALA A 224 2.76 10.11 -0.53
CA ALA A 224 3.87 11.04 -0.33
C ALA A 224 4.18 11.24 1.16
N GLU A 225 3.15 11.39 2.00
CA GLU A 225 3.32 11.51 3.45
C GLU A 225 3.87 10.23 4.08
N ARG A 226 3.39 9.05 3.66
CA ARG A 226 3.89 7.77 4.17
C ARG A 226 5.35 7.53 3.81
N LEU A 227 5.74 7.80 2.56
CA LEU A 227 7.14 7.75 2.12
C LEU A 227 8.02 8.70 2.93
N TYR A 228 7.55 9.92 3.17
CA TYR A 228 8.31 10.87 3.97
C TYR A 228 8.51 10.39 5.41
N LYS A 229 7.46 9.81 6.03
CA LYS A 229 7.54 9.25 7.38
C LYS A 229 8.48 8.05 7.45
N SER A 230 8.42 7.12 6.48
CA SER A 230 9.28 5.93 6.46
C SER A 230 10.77 6.28 6.35
N MET A 231 11.07 7.46 5.81
CA MET A 231 12.42 7.99 5.59
C MET A 231 12.96 8.89 6.72
N ARG A 232 12.15 9.22 7.74
CA ARG A 232 12.52 10.21 8.79
C ARG A 232 12.71 9.63 10.19
N VAL A 233 12.43 8.35 10.38
CA VAL A 233 12.70 7.66 11.64
C VAL A 233 14.23 7.58 11.83
N SER A 234 14.71 7.26 13.03
CA SER A 234 16.13 6.93 13.22
C SER A 234 16.44 5.62 12.48
N GLY A 235 16.77 5.71 11.20
CA GLY A 235 16.79 4.60 10.24
C GLY A 235 15.68 4.73 9.19
N THR A 236 15.58 3.74 8.30
CA THR A 236 14.53 3.69 7.28
C THR A 236 13.56 2.56 7.62
N ASP A 237 12.26 2.82 7.52
CA ASP A 237 11.25 1.75 7.43
C ASP A 237 11.26 1.22 5.98
N ASP A 238 12.20 0.30 5.73
CA ASP A 238 12.47 -0.26 4.42
C ASP A 238 11.27 -1.06 3.88
N ASP A 239 10.50 -1.70 4.75
CA ASP A 239 9.32 -2.47 4.38
C ASP A 239 8.21 -1.55 3.84
N THR A 240 7.94 -0.43 4.51
CA THR A 240 7.00 0.58 4.01
C THR A 240 7.51 1.24 2.73
N LEU A 241 8.80 1.61 2.68
CA LEU A 241 9.40 2.20 1.48
C LEU A 241 9.26 1.25 0.28
N MET A 242 9.69 -0.01 0.44
CA MET A 242 9.63 -1.03 -0.61
C MET A 242 8.19 -1.31 -1.05
N ARG A 243 7.27 -1.50 -0.10
CA ARG A 243 5.85 -1.77 -0.39
C ARG A 243 5.23 -0.66 -1.22
N ILE A 244 5.46 0.60 -0.86
CA ILE A 244 4.91 1.75 -1.61
C ILE A 244 5.58 1.85 -2.98
N MET A 245 6.92 1.77 -3.03
CA MET A 245 7.67 1.89 -4.29
C MET A 245 7.27 0.81 -5.30
N VAL A 246 7.10 -0.44 -4.85
CA VAL A 246 6.65 -1.55 -5.72
C VAL A 246 5.19 -1.39 -6.10
N SER A 247 4.28 -1.25 -5.12
CA SER A 247 2.83 -1.29 -5.38
C SER A 247 2.29 -0.08 -6.14
N ARG A 248 2.99 1.07 -6.11
CA ARG A 248 2.57 2.30 -6.78
C ARG A 248 3.35 2.60 -8.07
N SER A 249 4.42 1.87 -8.37
CA SER A 249 5.30 2.09 -9.54
C SER A 249 4.55 2.18 -10.87
N GLU A 250 3.56 1.31 -11.08
CA GLU A 250 2.76 1.22 -12.31
C GLU A 250 1.34 1.82 -12.15
N VAL A 251 1.10 2.62 -11.11
CA VAL A 251 -0.22 3.21 -10.80
C VAL A 251 -0.19 4.73 -10.86
N ASP A 252 0.53 5.38 -9.94
CA ASP A 252 0.49 6.84 -9.74
C ASP A 252 1.81 7.39 -9.16
N MET A 253 2.92 6.68 -9.33
CA MET A 253 4.23 7.10 -8.82
C MET A 253 4.65 8.51 -9.29
N LEU A 254 4.29 8.91 -10.52
CA LEU A 254 4.58 10.26 -11.03
C LEU A 254 3.80 11.33 -10.25
N ASP A 255 2.54 11.07 -9.92
CA ASP A 255 1.71 11.98 -9.13
C ASP A 255 2.21 12.04 -7.68
N ILE A 256 2.57 10.89 -7.10
CA ILE A 256 3.18 10.80 -5.76
C ILE A 256 4.45 11.66 -5.70
N ARG A 257 5.32 11.59 -6.72
CA ARG A 257 6.52 12.45 -6.82
C ARG A 257 6.17 13.93 -6.87
N GLY A 258 5.15 14.30 -7.64
CA GLY A 258 4.64 15.67 -7.73
C GLY A 258 4.15 16.18 -6.37
N SER A 259 3.31 15.40 -5.69
CA SER A 259 2.81 15.67 -4.35
C SER A 259 3.95 15.76 -3.32
N PHE A 260 4.89 14.82 -3.34
CA PHE A 260 6.04 14.81 -2.42
C PHE A 260 6.86 16.08 -2.55
N LYS A 261 7.22 16.47 -3.78
CA LYS A 261 7.98 17.70 -4.04
C LYS A 261 7.20 18.95 -3.61
N LYS A 262 5.89 18.98 -3.85
CA LYS A 262 5.02 20.09 -3.46
C LYS A 262 4.94 20.24 -1.93
N ILE A 263 4.84 19.14 -1.20
CA ILE A 263 4.66 19.14 0.26
C ILE A 263 5.99 19.39 0.98
N TYR A 264 7.09 18.77 0.54
CA TYR A 264 8.36 18.75 1.28
C TYR A 264 9.47 19.60 0.66
N GLY A 265 9.25 20.20 -0.51
CA GLY A 265 10.22 21.07 -1.18
C GLY A 265 11.44 20.35 -1.79
N GLN A 266 11.62 19.05 -1.53
CA GLN A 266 12.68 18.21 -2.10
C GLN A 266 12.08 17.09 -2.95
N SER A 267 12.85 16.62 -3.93
CA SER A 267 12.39 15.49 -4.75
C SER A 267 12.49 14.19 -3.96
N LEU A 268 11.51 13.30 -4.14
CA LEU A 268 11.51 11.97 -3.52
C LEU A 268 12.80 11.20 -3.86
N TYR A 269 13.29 11.30 -5.10
CA TYR A 269 14.54 10.70 -5.53
C TYR A 269 15.74 11.20 -4.72
N THR A 270 15.87 12.51 -4.55
CA THR A 270 16.96 13.10 -3.76
C THR A 270 16.87 12.68 -2.29
N THR A 271 15.67 12.65 -1.73
CA THR A 271 15.48 12.20 -0.33
C THR A 271 15.92 10.76 -0.14
N ILE A 272 15.57 9.87 -1.07
CA ILE A 272 16.01 8.48 -1.06
C ILE A 272 17.53 8.38 -1.22
N GLN A 273 18.13 9.12 -2.16
CA GLN A 273 19.58 9.09 -2.36
C GLN A 273 20.37 9.53 -1.12
N VAL A 274 19.90 10.54 -0.40
CA VAL A 274 20.60 11.07 0.79
C VAL A 274 20.60 10.07 1.93
N LEU A 275 19.54 9.25 2.06
CA LEU A 275 19.50 8.16 3.05
C LEU A 275 20.45 7.01 2.72
N LEU A 276 20.94 6.92 1.49
CA LEU A 276 21.74 5.81 0.97
C LEU A 276 23.24 6.13 0.86
N GLN A 277 23.74 7.20 1.50
CA GLN A 277 25.17 7.49 1.52
C GLN A 277 25.94 6.65 2.56
N PRO A 278 27.17 6.18 2.23
CA PRO A 278 27.91 5.12 2.95
C PRO A 278 28.25 5.46 4.42
N PRO A 279 28.46 4.43 5.29
CA PRO A 279 29.12 3.16 4.98
C PRO A 279 28.23 1.93 5.17
N GLN A 280 27.24 1.73 4.29
CA GLN A 280 26.57 0.44 4.13
C GLN A 280 26.35 0.21 2.63
N ASP A 281 26.56 -1.02 2.16
CA ASP A 281 26.66 -1.49 0.76
C ASP A 281 25.37 -1.35 -0.09
N PHE A 282 24.60 -0.27 0.08
CA PHE A 282 23.18 -0.16 -0.28
C PHE A 282 22.87 0.88 -1.36
N CYS A 283 23.83 1.22 -2.23
CA CYS A 283 23.79 2.43 -3.06
C CYS A 283 22.73 2.50 -4.21
N SER A 284 21.87 1.50 -4.48
CA SER A 284 21.07 1.49 -5.74
C SER A 284 19.57 1.17 -5.67
N PHE A 285 19.02 0.68 -4.54
CA PHE A 285 17.77 -0.10 -4.60
C PHE A 285 16.46 0.66 -4.86
N PRO A 286 16.12 1.77 -4.16
CA PRO A 286 14.86 2.46 -4.42
C PRO A 286 14.98 3.41 -5.62
N CYS A 287 16.19 3.88 -5.93
CA CYS A 287 16.50 4.72 -7.09
C CYS A 287 16.19 4.05 -8.43
N ALA A 288 16.35 2.72 -8.53
CA ALA A 288 16.10 1.99 -9.77
C ALA A 288 14.60 1.84 -10.10
N LEU A 289 13.70 2.06 -9.14
CA LEU A 289 12.26 2.15 -9.37
C LEU A 289 11.77 3.55 -9.79
N PHE A 290 12.67 4.54 -9.88
CA PHE A 290 12.36 5.91 -10.33
C PHE A 290 12.43 6.13 -11.83
#